data_AF-A0A939Y8Z5-F1
#
_entry.id   AF-A0A939Y8Z5-F1
#
_cell.length_a   1.000
_cell.length_b   1.000
_cell.length_c   1.000
_cell.angle_alpha   90.00
_cell.angle_beta   90.00
_cell.angle_gamma   90.00
#
_symmetry.space_group_name_H-M   'P 1'
#
loop_
_entity.id
_entity.type
_entity.pdbx_description
1 polymer ?
#
loop_
_entity_poly.entity_id
_entity_poly.type
_entity_poly.pdbx_seq_one_letter_code
_entity_poly.pdbx_strand_id
1 'polypeptide(L)' 'KRHPDIGSHVVIYAGATILGGDTVIGDNTVIGSNAWITHSVPAGSKVFYTKQD' A
#
# COMPACT_ATOMS: atom_id res chain seq x y z
N LYS A 1 8.21 -13.76 8.25
CA LYS A 1 8.45 -12.99 6.99
C LYS A 1 8.83 -11.56 7.37
N ARG A 2 9.58 -10.80 6.54
CA ARG A 2 10.05 -9.43 6.90
C ARG A 2 9.64 -8.32 5.92
N HIS A 3 9.04 -8.69 4.79
CA HIS A 3 8.60 -7.78 3.73
C HIS A 3 7.12 -8.01 3.43
N PRO A 4 6.40 -7.01 2.90
CA PRO A 4 4.97 -7.09 2.65
C PRO A 4 4.61 -8.11 1.57
N ASP A 5 3.34 -8.51 1.57
CA ASP A 5 2.69 -9.21 0.48
C ASP A 5 1.93 -8.23 -0.42
N ILE A 6 2.15 -8.36 -1.72
CA ILE A 6 1.45 -7.57 -2.74
C ILE A 6 0.50 -8.50 -3.50
N GLY A 7 -0.79 -8.19 -3.45
CA GLY A 7 -1.83 -8.92 -4.17
C GLY A 7 -1.78 -8.70 -5.68
N SER A 8 -2.75 -9.28 -6.37
CA SER A 8 -2.88 -9.20 -7.83
C SER A 8 -3.43 -7.85 -8.28
N HIS A 9 -2.97 -7.35 -9.44
CA HIS A 9 -3.42 -6.09 -10.04
C HIS A 9 -3.27 -4.86 -9.12
N VAL A 10 -2.28 -4.88 -8.22
CA VAL A 10 -1.95 -3.73 -7.39
C VAL A 10 -1.12 -2.73 -8.19
N VAL A 11 -1.45 -1.44 -8.07
CA VAL A 11 -0.66 -0.34 -8.64
C VAL A 11 0.02 0.42 -7.50
N ILE A 12 1.34 0.57 -7.56
CA ILE A 12 2.14 1.32 -6.58
C ILE A 12 2.85 2.45 -7.30
N TYR A 13 2.50 3.69 -6.96
CA TYR A 13 3.10 4.88 -7.56
C TYR A 13 4.42 5.30 -6.88
N ALA A 14 5.15 6.20 -7.53
CA ALA A 14 6.51 6.59 -7.14
C ALA A 14 6.60 7.13 -5.70
N GLY A 15 7.68 6.76 -5.01
CA GLY A 15 7.97 7.23 -3.65
C GLY A 15 7.13 6.61 -2.54
N ALA A 16 6.18 5.71 -2.86
CA ALA A 16 5.45 4.96 -1.84
C ALA A 16 6.40 4.03 -1.06
N THR A 17 6.22 3.97 0.27
CA THR A 17 6.96 3.09 1.17
C THR A 17 5.99 2.17 1.90
N ILE A 18 6.19 0.85 1.77
CA ILE A 18 5.34 -0.19 2.36
C ILE A 18 6.21 -1.11 3.21
N LEU A 19 5.92 -1.17 4.51
CA LEU A 19 6.75 -1.87 5.51
C LEU A 19 5.91 -2.86 6.32
N GLY A 20 6.57 -3.91 6.81
CA GLY A 20 5.98 -4.91 7.70
C GLY A 20 5.89 -6.30 7.07
N GLY A 21 6.32 -7.33 7.81
CA GLY A 21 6.29 -8.72 7.36
C GLY A 21 4.89 -9.32 7.27
N ASP A 22 3.93 -8.72 7.98
CA ASP A 22 2.52 -9.12 8.03
C ASP A 22 1.62 -8.13 7.26
N THR A 23 2.20 -7.11 6.62
CA THR A 23 1.47 -6.13 5.82
C THR A 23 1.08 -6.75 4.48
N VAL A 24 -0.22 -6.78 4.20
CA VAL A 24 -0.78 -7.28 2.94
C VAL A 24 -1.49 -6.15 2.20
N ILE A 25 -1.14 -5.94 0.94
CA ILE A 25 -1.90 -5.07 0.03
C ILE A 25 -2.84 -5.94 -0.79
N GLY A 26 -4.14 -5.84 -0.53
CA GLY A 26 -5.14 -6.67 -1.19
C GLY A 26 -5.28 -6.36 -2.68
N ASP A 27 -5.84 -7.32 -3.42
CA ASP A 27 -5.99 -7.26 -4.88
C ASP A 27 -6.69 -5.99 -5.38
N ASN A 28 -6.36 -5.55 -6.60
CA ASN A 28 -6.95 -4.38 -7.27
C ASN A 28 -6.82 -3.07 -6.48
N THR A 29 -5.84 -2.97 -5.57
CA THR A 29 -5.56 -1.78 -4.78
C THR A 29 -4.65 -0.81 -5.51
N VAL A 30 -4.88 0.49 -5.32
CA VAL A 30 -4.01 1.56 -5.80
C VAL A 30 -3.35 2.27 -4.62
N ILE A 31 -2.02 2.25 -4.56
CA ILE A 31 -1.20 3.00 -3.60
C ILE A 31 -0.62 4.22 -4.31
N GLY A 32 -1.06 5.40 -3.89
CA GLY A 32 -0.64 6.70 -4.40
C GLY A 32 0.80 7.06 -4.07
N SER A 33 1.33 8.06 -4.80
CA SER A 33 2.71 8.52 -4.64
C SER A 33 2.98 8.98 -3.21
N ASN A 34 4.20 8.73 -2.72
CA ASN A 34 4.66 9.11 -1.37
C ASN A 34 3.80 8.57 -0.20
N ALA A 35 2.93 7.58 -0.43
CA ALA A 35 2.17 6.95 0.66
C ALA A 35 3.09 6.18 1.62
N TRP A 36 2.80 6.23 2.92
CA TRP A 36 3.54 5.53 3.96
C TRP A 36 2.65 4.47 4.63
N ILE A 37 2.89 3.19 4.33
CA ILE A 37 2.03 2.07 4.72
C ILE A 37 2.76 1.13 5.68
N THR A 38 2.18 0.94 6.86
CA THR A 38 2.70 0.04 7.92
C THR A 38 1.65 -0.98 8.40
N HIS A 39 0.50 -1.04 7.73
CA HIS A 39 -0.61 -1.95 8.03
C HIS A 39 -1.27 -2.41 6.73
N SER A 40 -1.99 -3.53 6.80
CA SER A 40 -2.64 -4.12 5.64
C SER A 40 -3.74 -3.23 5.05
N VAL A 41 -3.85 -3.25 3.72
CA VAL A 41 -4.82 -2.50 2.95
C VAL A 41 -5.80 -3.47 2.28
N PRO A 42 -7.12 -3.33 2.48
CA PRO A 42 -8.12 -4.21 1.87
C PRO A 42 -8.10 -4.15 0.34
N ALA A 43 -8.55 -5.21 -0.33
CA ALA A 43 -8.71 -5.25 -1.78
C ALA A 43 -9.64 -4.14 -2.31
N GLY A 44 -9.36 -3.64 -3.51
CA GLY A 44 -10.13 -2.58 -4.18
C GLY A 44 -9.96 -1.19 -3.57
N SER A 45 -9.01 -1.00 -2.66
CA SER A 45 -8.78 0.28 -1.99
C SER A 45 -8.03 1.27 -2.89
N LYS A 46 -8.20 2.57 -2.62
CA LYS A 46 -7.33 3.62 -3.16
C LYS A 46 -6.78 4.43 -1.99
N VAL A 47 -5.47 4.31 -1.76
CA VAL A 47 -4.78 5.00 -0.66
C VAL A 47 -3.93 6.11 -1.24
N PHE A 48 -4.15 7.34 -0.84
CA PHE A 48 -3.39 8.50 -1.29
C PHE A 48 -2.75 9.19 -0.10
N TYR A 49 -1.56 9.74 -0.30
CA TYR A 49 -1.00 10.69 0.65
C TYR A 49 -1.92 11.91 0.71
N THR A 50 -2.57 12.11 1.85
CA THR A 50 -3.30 13.33 2.15
C THR A 50 -2.40 14.21 3.00
N LYS A 51 -2.27 15.49 2.64
CA LYS A 51 -1.70 16.48 3.54
C LYS A 51 -2.61 16.54 4.78
N GLN A 52 -2.09 16.21 5.95
CA GLN A 52 -2.74 16.60 7.20
C GLN A 52 -2.49 18.10 7.35
N ASP A 53 -3.56 18.89 7.25
CA ASP A 53 -3.54 20.30 7.61
C ASP A 53 -3.53 20.47 9.15
#